data_AF-A0A1G1JQM4-F1
#
_entry.id   AF-A0A1G1JQM4-F1
#
_cell.length_a   1.000
_cell.length_b   1.000
_cell.length_c   1.000
_cell.angle_alpha   90.00
_cell.angle_beta   90.00
_cell.angle_gamma   90.00
#
_symmetry.space_group_name_H-M   'P 1'
#
loop_
_entity.id
_entity.type
_entity.pdbx_description
1 polymer ?
#
loop_
_entity_poly.entity_id
_entity_poly.type
_entity_poly.pdbx_seq_one_letter_code
_entity_poly.pdbx_strand_id
1 'polypeptide(L)'
;MLEGVFNEYILWHEWERQSRPATIRWHKMNMRVFVTYLRQWLQIKDPELKDFNETNIRQFLIDRLKSGITSRTNLTNWQAFKAFSKFLLRREYISKDPMLNISRPQVEKKLPEALDEKQVKELMRYMMSRRKPRYRIAYLRDLALVGIFVFAGLRRSEA
;
A
#
# COMPACT_ATOMS: atom_id res chain seq x y z
N MET A 1 -19.35 -8.50 14.35
CA MET A 1 -18.34 -9.11 13.47
C MET A 1 -17.27 -8.11 13.09
N LEU A 2 -16.00 -8.53 12.97
CA LEU A 2 -14.87 -7.65 12.62
C LEU A 2 -15.06 -6.96 11.27
N GLU A 3 -15.51 -7.72 10.26
CA GLU A 3 -15.77 -7.17 8.92
C GLU A 3 -16.89 -6.11 8.93
N GLY A 4 -17.88 -6.23 9.82
CA GLY A 4 -18.94 -5.24 9.99
C GLY A 4 -18.38 -3.89 10.44
N VAL A 5 -17.60 -3.88 11.52
CA VAL A 5 -16.95 -2.66 12.05
C VAL A 5 -15.93 -2.10 11.03
N PHE A 6 -15.26 -2.98 10.29
CA PHE A 6 -14.36 -2.54 9.22
C PHE A 6 -15.11 -1.88 8.05
N ASN A 7 -16.32 -2.32 7.72
CA ASN A 7 -17.13 -1.64 6.71
C ASN A 7 -17.51 -0.22 7.16
N GLU A 8 -17.83 -0.02 8.43
CA GLU A 8 -18.07 1.31 9.00
C GLU A 8 -16.81 2.19 8.89
N TYR A 9 -15.63 1.63 9.14
CA TYR A 9 -14.36 2.31 8.90
C TYR A 9 -14.13 2.72 7.43
N ILE A 10 -14.53 1.87 6.48
CA ILE A 10 -14.45 2.20 5.06
C ILE A 10 -15.42 3.31 4.69
N LEU A 11 -16.67 3.23 5.14
CA LEU A 11 -17.68 4.29 4.92
C LEU A 11 -17.20 5.61 5.51
N TRP A 12 -16.61 5.58 6.71
CA TRP A 12 -15.98 6.74 7.30
C TRP A 12 -14.87 7.35 6.41
N HIS A 13 -14.04 6.51 5.82
CA HIS A 13 -12.99 6.96 4.90
C HIS A 13 -13.55 7.60 3.62
N GLU A 14 -14.69 7.10 3.13
CA GLU A 14 -15.36 7.54 1.92
C GLU A 14 -16.13 8.85 2.13
N TRP A 15 -16.99 8.90 3.13
CA TRP A 15 -17.93 10.00 3.34
C TRP A 15 -17.35 11.14 4.17
N GLU A 16 -16.67 10.82 5.28
CA GLU A 16 -16.18 11.84 6.20
C GLU A 16 -14.77 12.31 5.83
N ARG A 17 -13.86 11.39 5.52
CA ARG A 17 -12.49 11.75 5.15
C ARG A 17 -12.28 12.10 3.68
N GLN A 18 -13.23 11.75 2.82
CA GLN A 18 -13.12 11.90 1.36
C GLN A 18 -11.77 11.38 0.82
N SER A 19 -11.38 10.20 1.33
CA SER A 19 -10.09 9.60 0.98
C SER A 19 -10.09 9.19 -0.48
N ARG A 20 -8.95 9.31 -1.15
CA ARG A 20 -8.81 8.87 -2.55
C ARG A 20 -9.22 7.39 -2.68
N PRO A 21 -9.84 6.96 -3.80
CA PRO A 21 -10.23 5.57 -4.00
C PRO A 21 -9.08 4.56 -3.84
N ALA A 22 -7.86 4.97 -4.19
CA ALA A 22 -6.66 4.16 -3.99
C ALA A 22 -6.36 3.85 -2.51
N THR A 23 -6.59 4.82 -1.61
CA THR A 23 -6.42 4.65 -0.16
C THR A 23 -7.45 3.68 0.40
N ILE A 24 -8.71 3.79 -0.03
CA ILE A 24 -9.78 2.85 0.37
C ILE A 24 -9.43 1.42 -0.06
N ARG A 25 -9.04 1.25 -1.33
CA ARG A 25 -8.59 -0.07 -1.84
C ARG A 25 -7.42 -0.62 -1.05
N TRP A 26 -6.47 0.24 -0.69
CA TRP A 26 -5.32 -0.13 0.12
C TRP A 26 -5.73 -0.66 1.49
N HIS A 27 -6.61 0.03 2.22
CA HIS A 27 -7.14 -0.47 3.50
C HIS A 27 -7.87 -1.80 3.34
N LYS A 28 -8.77 -1.91 2.35
CA LYS A 28 -9.52 -3.15 2.08
C LYS A 28 -8.60 -4.34 1.81
N MET A 29 -7.54 -4.14 1.01
CA MET A 29 -6.57 -5.19 0.71
C MET A 29 -5.83 -5.67 1.96
N ASN A 30 -5.32 -4.72 2.77
CA ASN A 30 -4.57 -5.06 3.98
C ASN A 30 -5.44 -5.80 5.01
N MET A 31 -6.71 -5.39 5.16
CA MET A 31 -7.64 -6.05 6.06
C MET A 31 -8.05 -7.43 5.56
N ARG A 32 -8.28 -7.59 4.25
CA ARG A 32 -8.59 -8.91 3.66
C ARG A 32 -7.48 -9.91 3.96
N VAL A 33 -6.22 -9.53 3.76
CA VAL A 33 -5.08 -10.42 4.04
C VAL A 33 -5.05 -10.85 5.52
N PHE A 34 -5.38 -9.95 6.44
CA PHE A 34 -5.45 -10.28 7.86
C PHE A 34 -6.62 -11.21 8.19
N VAL A 35 -7.82 -10.92 7.69
CA VAL A 35 -9.00 -11.76 7.92
C VAL A 35 -8.83 -13.15 7.31
N THR A 36 -8.25 -13.25 6.11
CA THR A 36 -7.88 -14.52 5.51
C THR A 36 -6.91 -15.28 6.41
N TYR A 37 -5.94 -14.59 7.01
CA TYR A 37 -5.02 -15.21 7.97
C TYR A 37 -5.74 -15.76 9.21
N LEU A 38 -6.62 -14.96 9.83
CA LEU A 38 -7.40 -15.41 11.00
C LEU A 38 -8.22 -16.67 10.68
N ARG A 39 -8.86 -16.70 9.50
CA ARG A 39 -9.68 -17.85 9.07
C ARG A 39 -8.86 -19.08 8.76
N GLN A 40 -7.80 -18.95 7.98
CA GLN A 40 -7.08 -20.10 7.42
C GLN A 40 -5.99 -20.63 8.35
N TRP A 41 -5.35 -19.77 9.14
CA TRP A 41 -4.19 -20.13 9.95
C TRP A 41 -4.53 -20.22 11.43
N LEU A 42 -5.37 -19.32 11.94
CA LEU A 42 -5.85 -19.38 13.33
C LEU A 42 -7.18 -20.14 13.47
N GLN A 43 -7.75 -20.64 12.37
CA GLN A 43 -9.00 -21.42 12.36
C GLN A 43 -10.22 -20.68 12.96
N ILE A 44 -10.20 -19.34 12.93
CA ILE A 44 -11.31 -18.50 13.41
C ILE A 44 -12.28 -18.29 12.24
N LYS A 45 -13.37 -19.08 12.19
CA LYS A 45 -14.34 -19.04 11.08
C LYS A 45 -14.96 -17.66 10.88
N ASP A 46 -15.41 -17.05 11.97
CA ASP A 46 -16.11 -15.76 11.99
C ASP A 46 -15.38 -14.75 12.89
N PRO A 47 -14.33 -14.07 12.37
CA PRO A 47 -13.57 -13.12 13.17
C PRO A 47 -14.44 -12.00 13.75
N GLU A 48 -14.33 -11.82 15.06
CA GLU A 48 -14.94 -10.77 15.84
C GLU A 48 -13.95 -9.63 16.11
N LEU A 49 -14.45 -8.51 16.62
CA LEU A 49 -13.59 -7.38 16.91
C LEU A 49 -12.50 -7.72 17.94
N LYS A 50 -12.80 -8.61 18.89
CA LYS A 50 -11.83 -9.11 19.89
C LYS A 50 -10.65 -9.85 19.28
N ASP A 51 -10.78 -10.36 18.06
CA ASP A 51 -9.71 -11.06 17.34
C ASP A 51 -8.72 -10.09 16.68
N PHE A 52 -9.09 -8.80 16.56
CA PHE A 52 -8.17 -7.71 16.25
C PHE A 52 -7.42 -7.26 17.53
N ASN A 53 -6.59 -8.16 18.07
CA ASN A 53 -5.84 -7.96 19.30
C ASN A 53 -4.31 -8.03 19.08
N GLU A 54 -3.55 -7.64 20.10
CA GLU A 54 -2.09 -7.58 20.05
C GLU A 54 -1.46 -8.94 19.67
N THR A 55 -1.95 -10.04 20.25
CA THR A 55 -1.44 -11.39 20.02
C THR A 55 -1.59 -11.82 18.57
N ASN A 56 -2.81 -11.73 18.03
CA ASN A 56 -3.11 -12.16 16.67
C ASN A 56 -2.39 -11.30 15.63
N ILE A 57 -2.31 -9.98 15.85
CA ILE A 57 -1.60 -9.07 14.94
C ILE A 57 -0.09 -9.33 14.98
N ARG A 58 0.48 -9.53 16.17
CA ARG A 58 1.91 -9.85 16.31
C ARG A 58 2.24 -11.18 15.62
N GLN A 59 1.43 -12.21 15.85
CA GLN A 59 1.63 -13.52 15.23
C GLN A 59 1.51 -13.43 13.70
N PHE A 60 0.51 -12.72 13.18
CA PHE A 60 0.37 -12.44 11.76
C PHE A 60 1.63 -11.82 11.15
N LEU A 61 2.17 -10.76 11.76
CA LEU A 61 3.34 -10.08 11.23
C LEU A 61 4.58 -10.99 11.26
N ILE A 62 4.75 -11.82 12.30
CA ILE A 62 5.87 -12.77 12.41
C ILE A 62 5.76 -13.86 11.33
N ASP A 63 4.59 -14.49 11.18
CA ASP A 63 4.40 -15.59 10.23
C ASP A 63 4.55 -15.11 8.78
N ARG A 64 4.19 -13.86 8.49
CA ARG A 64 4.46 -13.27 7.18
C ARG A 64 5.94 -13.12 6.88
N LEU A 65 6.76 -12.69 7.86
CA LEU A 65 8.20 -12.64 7.67
C LEU A 65 8.78 -14.05 7.47
N LYS A 66 8.33 -15.03 8.25
CA LYS A 66 8.75 -16.44 8.12
C LYS A 66 8.39 -17.06 6.78
N SER A 67 7.26 -16.66 6.17
CA SER A 67 6.84 -17.09 4.83
C SER A 67 7.52 -16.31 3.68
N GLY A 68 8.52 -15.47 3.98
CA GLY A 68 9.30 -14.76 2.97
C GLY A 68 8.68 -13.44 2.48
N ILE A 69 7.59 -12.97 3.10
CA ILE A 69 7.06 -11.64 2.80
C ILE A 69 8.04 -10.57 3.29
N THR A 70 8.35 -9.61 2.41
CA THR A 70 9.28 -8.53 2.75
C THR A 70 8.79 -7.66 3.90
N SER A 71 9.72 -7.11 4.69
CA SER A 71 9.40 -6.13 5.75
C SER A 71 8.67 -4.91 5.22
N ARG A 72 8.86 -4.52 3.95
CA ARG A 72 8.15 -3.42 3.31
C ARG A 72 6.66 -3.71 3.14
N THR A 73 6.32 -4.90 2.67
CA THR A 73 4.93 -5.34 2.60
C THR A 73 4.34 -5.45 4.01
N ASN A 74 5.10 -5.98 4.98
CA ASN A 74 4.63 -6.12 6.34
C ASN A 74 4.39 -4.76 7.05
N LEU A 75 5.26 -3.77 6.78
CA LEU A 75 5.08 -2.39 7.24
C LEU A 75 3.76 -1.80 6.72
N THR A 76 3.39 -2.16 5.50
CA THR A 76 2.16 -1.68 4.86
C THR A 76 0.93 -2.17 5.63
N ASN A 77 0.89 -3.47 5.99
CA ASN A 77 -0.18 -4.00 6.84
C ASN A 77 -0.17 -3.37 8.24
N TRP A 78 1.01 -3.23 8.87
CA TRP A 78 1.14 -2.57 10.16
C TRP A 78 0.56 -1.14 10.14
N GLN A 79 0.82 -0.37 9.08
CA GLN A 79 0.28 0.98 8.92
C GLN A 79 -1.25 0.98 8.79
N ALA A 80 -1.81 0.02 8.04
CA ALA A 80 -3.25 -0.13 7.89
C ALA A 80 -3.92 -0.48 9.23
N PHE A 81 -3.33 -1.39 10.01
CA PHE A 81 -3.83 -1.77 11.32
C PHE A 81 -3.74 -0.63 12.33
N LYS A 82 -2.65 0.14 12.31
CA LYS A 82 -2.52 1.35 13.15
C LYS A 82 -3.58 2.40 12.82
N ALA A 83 -3.88 2.60 11.54
CA ALA A 83 -4.93 3.52 11.13
C ALA A 83 -6.33 3.05 11.57
N PHE A 84 -6.62 1.75 11.41
CA PHE A 84 -7.87 1.16 11.84
C PHE A 84 -8.02 1.18 13.38
N SER A 85 -6.98 0.85 14.13
CA SER A 85 -6.97 0.95 15.60
C SER A 85 -7.31 2.36 16.09
N LYS A 86 -6.74 3.40 15.46
CA LYS A 86 -7.08 4.80 15.77
C LYS A 86 -8.55 5.12 15.52
N PHE A 87 -9.14 4.58 14.46
CA PHE A 87 -10.57 4.73 14.21
C PHE A 87 -11.40 4.04 15.30
N LEU A 88 -11.03 2.80 15.67
CA LEU A 88 -11.72 2.05 16.71
C LEU A 88 -11.71 2.77 18.06
N LEU A 89 -10.57 3.34 18.45
CA LEU A 89 -10.45 4.16 19.66
C LEU A 89 -11.32 5.42 19.58
N ARG A 90 -11.30 6.11 18.43
CA ARG A 90 -12.07 7.35 18.24
C ARG A 90 -13.59 7.12 18.29
N ARG A 91 -14.03 5.94 17.89
CA ARG A 91 -15.44 5.51 17.91
C ARG A 91 -15.78 4.68 19.16
N GLU A 92 -14.86 4.58 20.10
CA GLU A 92 -15.04 3.87 21.39
C GLU A 92 -15.37 2.37 21.27
N TYR A 93 -15.10 1.74 20.11
CA TYR A 93 -15.24 0.28 19.96
C TYR A 93 -14.23 -0.48 20.82
N ILE A 94 -13.08 0.14 21.12
CA ILE A 94 -12.03 -0.41 21.98
C ILE A 94 -11.53 0.68 22.92
N SER A 95 -11.07 0.28 24.11
CA SER A 95 -10.53 1.20 25.12
C SER A 95 -9.00 1.28 25.12
N LYS A 96 -8.31 0.32 24.46
CA LYS A 96 -6.85 0.23 24.41
C LYS A 96 -6.39 -0.07 22.99
N ASP A 97 -5.28 0.54 22.58
CA ASP A 97 -4.69 0.34 21.24
C ASP A 97 -3.96 -1.03 21.16
N PRO A 98 -4.44 -2.03 20.38
CA PRO A 98 -3.73 -3.29 20.19
C PRO A 98 -2.40 -3.15 19.45
N MET A 99 -2.14 -2.02 18.80
CA MET A 99 -0.91 -1.74 18.06
C MET A 99 0.18 -1.10 18.93
N LEU A 100 -0.10 -0.74 20.19
CA LEU A 100 0.80 0.04 21.03
C LEU A 100 2.16 -0.64 21.24
N ASN A 101 2.15 -1.93 21.54
CA ASN A 101 3.36 -2.73 21.82
C ASN A 101 3.85 -3.54 20.60
N ILE A 102 3.32 -3.25 19.41
CA ILE A 102 3.70 -3.96 18.18
C ILE A 102 4.78 -3.15 17.48
N SER A 103 6.01 -3.66 17.54
CA SER A 103 7.17 -3.08 16.87
C SER A 103 6.90 -2.86 15.39
N ARG A 104 7.18 -1.63 14.93
CA ARG A 104 7.08 -1.27 13.53
C ARG A 104 8.11 -2.07 12.72
N PRO A 105 7.71 -2.77 11.64
CA PRO A 105 8.65 -3.50 10.79
C PRO A 105 9.75 -2.56 10.27
N GLN A 106 11.02 -2.96 10.48
CA GLN A 106 12.17 -2.22 9.98
C GLN A 106 12.33 -2.50 8.48
N VAL A 107 12.41 -1.42 7.70
CA VAL A 107 12.60 -1.48 6.26
C VAL A 107 13.88 -0.75 5.95
N GLU A 108 14.83 -1.45 5.35
CA GLU A 108 16.05 -0.83 4.84
C GLU A 108 15.69 0.25 3.83
N LYS A 109 16.29 1.42 4.00
CA LYS A 109 16.18 2.51 3.02
C LYS A 109 17.04 2.15 1.81
N LYS A 110 16.48 1.39 0.88
CA LYS A 110 17.04 1.35 -0.48
C LYS A 110 16.77 2.71 -1.12
N LEU A 111 17.83 3.40 -1.52
CA LEU A 111 17.70 4.57 -2.38
C LEU A 111 17.01 4.09 -3.67
N PRO A 112 15.97 4.78 -4.15
CA PRO A 112 15.41 4.47 -5.46
C PRO A 112 16.53 4.58 -6.50
N GLU A 113 16.59 3.60 -7.40
CA GLU A 113 17.48 3.67 -8.56
C GLU A 113 16.97 4.82 -9.45
N ALA A 114 17.69 5.93 -9.42
CA ALA A 114 17.43 7.07 -10.29
C ALA A 114 18.33 6.98 -11.52
N LEU A 115 17.79 7.37 -12.68
CA LEU A 115 18.62 7.55 -13.87
C LEU A 115 19.52 8.77 -13.66
N ASP A 116 20.83 8.59 -13.84
CA ASP A 116 21.75 9.72 -13.88
C ASP A 116 21.61 10.49 -15.21
N GLU A 117 22.24 11.66 -15.28
CA GLU A 117 22.18 12.54 -16.45
C GLU A 117 22.67 11.84 -17.74
N LYS A 118 23.68 10.97 -17.63
CA LYS A 118 24.25 10.26 -18.77
C LYS A 118 23.26 9.22 -19.27
N GLN A 119 22.66 8.44 -18.38
CA GLN A 119 21.63 7.44 -18.69
C GLN A 119 20.40 8.09 -19.31
N VAL A 120 19.98 9.26 -18.82
CA VAL A 120 18.90 10.06 -19.43
C VAL A 120 19.26 10.47 -20.87
N LYS A 121 20.47 11.01 -21.09
CA LYS A 121 20.93 11.40 -22.43
C LYS A 121 20.98 10.21 -23.38
N GLU A 122 21.45 9.06 -22.93
CA GLU A 122 21.49 7.82 -23.71
C GLU A 122 20.08 7.33 -24.05
N LEU A 123 19.16 7.32 -23.09
CA LEU A 123 17.76 6.98 -23.28
C LEU A 123 17.11 7.87 -24.36
N MET A 124 17.26 9.20 -24.23
CA MET A 124 16.68 10.15 -25.18
C MET A 124 17.27 9.96 -26.59
N ARG A 125 18.58 9.78 -26.72
CA ARG A 125 19.23 9.49 -28.02
C ARG A 125 18.71 8.19 -28.62
N TYR A 126 18.59 7.13 -27.82
CA TYR A 126 18.07 5.85 -28.26
C TYR A 126 16.62 5.94 -28.76
N MET A 127 15.76 6.69 -28.05
CA MET A 127 14.39 6.91 -28.51
C MET A 127 14.34 7.76 -29.79
N MET A 128 15.18 8.80 -29.91
CA MET A 128 15.22 9.64 -31.11
C MET A 128 15.72 8.90 -32.36
N SER A 129 16.64 7.95 -32.22
CA SER A 129 17.19 7.18 -33.36
C SER A 129 16.23 6.13 -33.92
N ARG A 130 15.28 5.65 -33.11
CA ARG A 130 14.29 4.61 -33.51
C ARG A 130 12.97 5.19 -33.98
N ARG A 131 13.01 6.05 -34.99
CA ARG A 131 11.79 6.55 -35.63
C ARG A 131 10.95 5.38 -36.16
N LYS A 132 9.65 5.38 -35.85
CA LYS A 132 8.69 4.39 -36.35
C LYS A 132 7.66 5.08 -37.25
N PRO A 133 7.91 5.20 -38.58
CA PRO A 133 7.01 5.90 -39.50
C PRO A 133 5.58 5.38 -39.47
N ARG A 134 5.41 4.04 -39.41
CA ARG A 134 4.11 3.36 -39.30
C ARG A 134 3.36 3.66 -38.00
N TYR A 135 4.05 4.09 -36.94
CA TYR A 135 3.48 4.39 -35.61
C TYR A 135 3.89 5.80 -35.14
N ARG A 136 3.92 6.76 -36.06
CA ARG A 136 4.47 8.11 -35.82
C ARG A 136 3.83 8.81 -34.62
N ILE A 137 2.51 8.74 -34.47
CA ILE A 137 1.79 9.41 -33.38
C ILE A 137 2.14 8.79 -32.02
N ALA A 138 2.07 7.46 -31.90
CA ALA A 138 2.42 6.76 -30.66
C ALA A 138 3.89 7.02 -30.28
N TYR A 139 4.79 7.01 -31.27
CA TYR A 139 6.19 7.35 -31.08
C TYR A 139 6.39 8.76 -30.50
N LEU A 140 5.75 9.78 -31.09
CA LEU A 140 5.87 11.17 -30.61
C LEU A 140 5.26 11.34 -29.23
N ARG A 141 4.13 10.68 -28.95
CA ARG A 141 3.50 10.66 -27.62
C ARG A 141 4.45 10.08 -26.57
N ASP A 142 5.02 8.91 -26.83
CA ASP A 142 5.89 8.23 -25.87
C ASP A 142 7.18 9.04 -25.63
N LEU A 143 7.73 9.68 -26.67
CA LEU A 143 8.87 10.60 -26.54
C LEU A 143 8.51 11.83 -25.69
N ALA A 144 7.34 12.42 -25.89
CA ALA A 144 6.86 13.56 -25.11
C ALA A 144 6.62 13.19 -23.64
N LEU A 145 6.01 12.03 -23.37
CA LEU A 145 5.78 11.51 -22.02
C LEU A 145 7.10 11.32 -21.26
N VAL A 146 8.09 10.66 -21.89
CA VAL A 146 9.42 10.50 -21.28
C VAL A 146 10.08 11.86 -21.04
N GLY A 147 9.95 12.81 -21.98
CA GLY A 147 10.44 14.17 -21.79
C GLY A 147 9.82 14.86 -20.58
N ILE A 148 8.50 14.77 -20.40
CA ILE A 148 7.80 15.33 -19.26
C ILE A 148 8.24 14.67 -17.94
N PHE A 149 8.44 13.35 -17.91
CA PHE A 149 8.95 12.65 -16.72
C PHE A 149 10.36 13.08 -16.35
N VAL A 150 11.24 13.21 -17.34
CA VAL A 150 12.66 13.52 -17.13
C VAL A 150 12.88 14.99 -16.80
N PHE A 151 12.27 15.91 -17.56
CA PHE A 151 12.59 17.34 -17.49
C PHE A 151 11.66 18.12 -16.57
N ALA A 152 10.38 17.74 -16.50
CA ALA A 152 9.41 18.39 -15.61
C ALA A 152 9.22 17.61 -14.29
N GLY A 153 9.76 16.39 -14.18
CA GLY A 153 9.67 15.59 -12.96
C GLY A 153 8.25 15.15 -12.60
N LEU A 154 7.32 15.15 -13.57
CA LEU A 154 5.93 14.81 -13.30
C LEU A 154 5.79 13.33 -12.95
N ARG A 155 4.88 13.02 -12.02
CA ARG A 155 4.49 11.64 -11.73
C ARG A 155 3.62 11.11 -12.85
N ARG A 156 3.60 9.78 -13.01
CA ARG A 156 2.72 9.08 -13.96
C ARG A 156 1.23 9.46 -13.83
N SER A 157 0.78 9.85 -12.64
CA SER A 157 -0.62 10.27 -12.42
C SER A 157 -0.89 11.73 -12.79
N GLU A 158 0.15 12.50 -13.10
CA GLU A 158 0.09 13.94 -13.41
C GLU A 158 0.30 14.21 -14.91
N ALA A 159 1.01 13.32 -15.62
CA ALA A 159 1.20 13.36 -17.08
C ALA A 159 0.08 12.62 -17.83
#